data_AF-A0A183ND24-F1
#
_entry.id   AF-A0A183ND24-F1
#
_cell.length_a   1.000
_cell.length_b   1.000
_cell.length_c   1.000
_cell.angle_alpha   90.00
_cell.angle_beta   90.00
_cell.angle_gamma   90.00
#
_symmetry.space_group_name_H-M   'P 1'
#
loop_
_entity.id
_entity.type
_entity.pdbx_description
1 polymer ?
#
loop_
_entity_poly.entity_id
_entity_poly.type
_entity_poly.pdbx_seq_one_letter_code
_entity_poly.pdbx_strand_id
1 'polypeptide(L)'
;MPIIGIDLLQHHNLLIDTRERRLVDRNTNLSVCVTSFSGCRLSPVIVRLTIDPFHQSLLDKYSGICQLQPKLPRVTSNVTHHITTTEPPAFSKERRLAPEKLMLAKNEHDHTTELGIIRRSNSPL
;
A
#
# COMPACT_ATOMS: atom_id res chain seq x y z
N MET A 1 -11.11 -3.16 6.46
CA MET A 1 -11.86 -3.65 7.64
C MET A 1 -11.29 -2.99 8.87
N PRO A 2 -12.11 -2.28 9.65
CA PRO A 2 -11.68 -1.82 10.97
C PRO A 2 -11.41 -3.04 11.86
N ILE A 3 -10.30 -3.00 12.59
CA ILE A 3 -9.98 -3.99 13.62
C ILE A 3 -10.39 -3.37 14.95
N ILE A 4 -11.28 -4.04 15.69
CA ILE A 4 -11.66 -3.60 17.02
C ILE A 4 -10.57 -4.06 18.00
N GLY A 5 -10.00 -3.10 18.72
CA GLY A 5 -9.01 -3.37 19.75
C GLY A 5 -9.65 -3.96 21.02
N ILE A 6 -8.84 -4.70 21.78
CA ILE A 6 -9.23 -5.29 23.06
C ILE A 6 -9.52 -4.23 24.13
N ASP A 7 -8.88 -3.07 24.01
CA ASP A 7 -9.09 -1.88 24.84
C ASP A 7 -10.53 -1.34 24.73
N LEU A 8 -11.10 -1.32 23.52
CA LEU A 8 -12.49 -0.92 23.31
C LEU A 8 -13.46 -1.90 23.97
N LEU A 9 -13.20 -3.20 23.85
CA LEU A 9 -14.02 -4.25 24.48
C LEU A 9 -13.97 -4.15 26.00
N GLN A 10 -12.78 -3.89 26.55
CA GLN A 10 -12.59 -3.70 27.98
C GLN A 10 -13.31 -2.43 28.47
N HIS A 11 -13.19 -1.32 27.75
CA HIS A 11 -13.83 -0.06 28.12
C HIS A 11 -15.36 -0.18 28.24
N HIS A 12 -15.98 -0.95 27.35
CA HIS A 12 -17.44 -1.14 27.32
C HIS A 12 -17.91 -2.43 28.01
N ASN A 13 -17.05 -3.15 28.74
CA ASN A 13 -17.37 -4.44 29.39
C ASN A 13 -17.99 -5.48 28.43
N LEU A 14 -17.49 -5.52 27.20
CA LEU A 14 -17.93 -6.47 26.17
C LEU A 14 -17.11 -7.76 26.23
N LEU A 15 -17.78 -8.90 26.24
CA LEU A 15 -17.18 -10.23 26.29
C LEU A 15 -17.42 -10.98 24.97
N ILE A 16 -16.36 -11.56 24.43
CA ILE A 16 -16.44 -12.42 23.24
C ILE A 16 -16.67 -13.86 23.70
N ASP A 17 -17.84 -14.42 23.40
CA ASP A 17 -18.13 -15.85 23.56
C ASP A 17 -17.90 -16.55 22.22
N THR A 18 -16.74 -17.20 22.10
CA THR A 18 -16.33 -17.90 20.88
C THR A 18 -17.07 -19.21 20.66
N ARG A 19 -17.63 -19.81 21.73
CA ARG A 19 -18.36 -21.08 21.65
C ARG A 19 -19.73 -20.86 21.04
N GLU A 20 -20.47 -19.89 21.55
CA GLU A 20 -21.82 -19.54 21.07
C GLU A 20 -21.81 -18.47 19.98
N ARG A 21 -20.62 -18.07 19.53
CA ARG A 21 -20.38 -17.04 18.49
C ARG A 21 -21.17 -15.76 18.77
N ARG A 22 -21.07 -15.22 19.98
CA ARG A 22 -21.81 -14.01 20.40
C ARG A 22 -20.91 -13.01 21.11
N LEU A 23 -21.26 -11.74 21.00
CA LEU A 23 -20.72 -10.66 21.82
C LEU A 23 -21.72 -10.36 22.93
N VAL A 24 -21.27 -10.38 24.18
CA VAL A 24 -22.10 -10.19 25.38
C VAL A 24 -21.73 -8.89 26.05
N ASP A 25 -22.70 -8.02 26.29
CA ASP A 25 -22.54 -6.85 27.15
C ASP A 25 -22.77 -7.25 28.61
N ARG A 26 -21.73 -7.13 29.44
CA ARG A 26 -21.80 -7.50 30.85
C ARG A 26 -22.61 -6.52 31.69
N ASN A 27 -22.80 -5.29 31.23
CA ASN A 27 -23.58 -4.28 31.96
C ASN A 27 -25.08 -4.54 31.83
N THR A 28 -25.54 -4.97 30.65
CA THR A 28 -26.97 -5.16 30.35
C THR A 28 -27.39 -6.62 30.20
N ASN A 29 -26.44 -7.57 30.18
CA ASN A 29 -26.64 -8.98 29.81
C ASN A 29 -27.26 -9.18 28.42
N LEU A 30 -27.24 -8.16 27.55
CA LEU A 30 -27.65 -8.31 26.16
C LEU A 30 -26.55 -9.03 25.37
N SER A 31 -26.96 -9.84 24.40
CA SER A 31 -26.03 -10.55 23.53
C SER A 31 -26.43 -10.43 22.07
N VAL A 32 -25.44 -10.27 21.19
CA VAL A 32 -25.62 -10.23 19.74
C VAL A 32 -24.85 -11.40 19.11
N CYS A 33 -25.51 -12.15 18.24
CA CYS A 33 -24.88 -13.23 17.49
C CYS A 33 -23.96 -12.65 16.39
N VAL A 34 -22.73 -13.14 16.34
CA VAL A 34 -21.73 -12.73 15.35
C VAL A 34 -22.03 -13.43 14.03
N THR A 35 -22.36 -12.65 13.01
CA THR A 35 -22.47 -13.16 11.64
C THR A 35 -21.11 -13.04 10.95
N SER A 36 -20.63 -14.15 10.38
CA SER A 36 -19.42 -14.14 9.58
C SER A 36 -19.66 -13.39 8.27
N PHE A 37 -18.95 -12.29 8.07
CA PHE A 37 -18.99 -11.51 6.83
C PHE A 37 -17.97 -12.09 5.82
N SER A 38 -18.43 -12.61 4.68
CA SER A 38 -17.56 -13.23 3.65
C SER A 38 -17.11 -12.26 2.54
N GLY A 39 -17.37 -10.96 2.68
CA GLY A 39 -17.31 -9.99 1.57
C GLY A 39 -15.94 -9.43 1.19
N CYS A 40 -14.82 -9.80 1.83
CA CYS A 40 -13.51 -9.19 1.53
C CYS A 40 -12.46 -10.24 1.16
N ARG A 41 -12.23 -10.43 -0.14
CA ARG A 41 -11.00 -11.05 -0.64
C ARG A 41 -9.86 -10.06 -0.47
N LEU A 42 -9.02 -10.26 0.53
CA LEU A 42 -7.79 -9.49 0.71
C LEU A 42 -6.77 -9.92 -0.36
N SER A 43 -6.68 -9.16 -1.45
CA SER A 43 -5.51 -9.17 -2.31
C SER A 43 -4.59 -8.03 -1.88
N PRO A 44 -3.31 -8.28 -1.55
CA PRO A 44 -2.35 -7.21 -1.24
C PRO A 44 -2.16 -6.22 -2.40
N VAL A 45 -2.52 -6.63 -3.61
CA VAL A 45 -2.35 -5.87 -4.86
C VAL A 45 -3.57 -5.02 -5.19
N ILE A 46 -4.75 -5.40 -4.66
CA ILE A 46 -5.99 -4.66 -4.88
C ILE A 46 -6.78 -4.71 -3.59
N VAL A 47 -6.66 -3.65 -2.79
CA VAL A 47 -7.68 -3.32 -1.80
C VAL A 47 -8.93 -2.96 -2.60
N ARG A 48 -9.70 -3.96 -3.03
CA ARG A 48 -11.12 -3.73 -3.31
C ARG A 48 -11.76 -3.50 -1.96
N LEU A 49 -11.55 -2.29 -1.42
CA LEU A 49 -12.49 -1.72 -0.47
C LEU A 49 -13.84 -1.97 -1.10
N THR A 50 -14.74 -2.59 -0.36
CA THR A 50 -16.16 -2.49 -0.64
C THR A 50 -16.43 -0.98 -0.54
N ILE A 51 -16.22 -0.26 -1.66
CA ILE A 51 -16.32 1.19 -1.72
C ILE A 51 -17.78 1.47 -1.41
N ASP A 52 -18.01 2.19 -0.32
CA ASP A 52 -19.34 2.67 0.00
C ASP A 52 -19.89 3.42 -1.23
N PRO A 53 -21.11 3.11 -1.70
CA PRO A 53 -21.74 3.82 -2.82
C PRO A 53 -21.68 5.35 -2.68
N PHE A 54 -21.65 5.86 -1.46
CA PHE A 54 -21.48 7.29 -1.16
C PHE A 54 -20.19 7.88 -1.75
N HIS A 55 -19.08 7.14 -1.71
CA HIS A 55 -17.77 7.61 -2.20
C HIS A 55 -17.49 7.22 -3.65
N GLN A 56 -18.31 6.35 -4.25
CA GLN A 56 -18.16 5.91 -5.64
C GLN A 56 -18.10 7.11 -6.62
N SER A 57 -19.03 8.06 -6.45
CA SER A 57 -19.10 9.27 -7.29
C SER A 57 -17.84 10.13 -7.22
N LEU A 58 -17.18 10.18 -6.06
CA LEU A 58 -15.94 10.93 -5.86
C LEU A 58 -14.75 10.23 -6.53
N LEU A 59 -14.68 8.91 -6.41
CA LEU A 59 -13.63 8.10 -7.04
C LEU A 59 -13.77 8.09 -8.56
N ASP A 60 -14.99 8.04 -9.09
CA ASP A 60 -15.24 8.15 -10.52
C ASP A 60 -14.82 9.53 -11.05
N LYS A 61 -15.16 10.59 -10.30
CA LYS A 61 -14.75 11.98 -10.61
C LYS A 61 -13.22 12.16 -10.60
N TYR A 62 -12.51 11.48 -9.72
CA TYR A 62 -11.04 11.55 -9.58
C TYR A 62 -10.36 10.22 -9.88
N SER A 63 -10.84 9.52 -10.90
CA SER A 63 -10.38 8.16 -11.24
C SER A 63 -8.88 8.09 -11.56
N GLY A 64 -8.30 9.19 -12.07
CA GLY A 64 -6.87 9.31 -12.34
C GLY A 64 -5.97 9.22 -11.11
N ILE A 65 -6.49 9.47 -9.89
CA ILE A 65 -5.74 9.35 -8.62
C ILE A 65 -5.63 7.88 -8.19
N CYS A 66 -6.69 7.10 -8.44
CA CYS A 66 -6.76 5.70 -8.02
C CYS A 66 -6.24 4.73 -9.07
N GLN A 67 -6.02 5.20 -10.30
CA GLN A 67 -5.37 4.42 -11.34
C GLN A 67 -3.89 4.31 -11.03
N LEU A 68 -3.40 3.06 -11.01
CA LEU A 68 -1.97 2.78 -11.10
C LEU A 68 -1.52 3.24 -12.49
N GLN A 69 -1.08 4.49 -12.60
CA GLN A 69 -0.61 5.07 -13.86
C GLN A 69 0.56 4.22 -14.35
N PRO A 70 0.46 3.54 -15.51
CA PRO A 70 1.55 2.72 -16.02
C PRO A 70 2.76 3.58 -16.36
N LYS A 71 2.54 4.84 -16.73
CA LYS A 71 3.59 5.80 -17.08
C LYS A 71 3.45 7.01 -16.18
N LEU A 72 4.57 7.47 -15.62
CA LEU A 72 4.56 8.71 -14.86
C LEU A 72 4.09 9.87 -15.75
N PRO A 73 3.30 10.80 -15.20
CA PRO A 73 2.89 11.98 -15.93
C PRO A 73 4.14 12.76 -16.37
N ARG A 74 4.13 13.21 -17.62
CA ARG A 74 5.20 14.05 -18.17
C ARG A 74 5.29 15.31 -17.31
N VAL A 75 6.46 15.56 -16.72
CA VAL A 75 6.72 16.78 -15.94
C VAL A 75 6.43 17.98 -16.85
N THR A 76 5.45 18.80 -16.45
CA THR A 76 5.01 19.99 -17.21
C THR A 76 5.80 21.24 -16.88
N SER A 77 6.53 21.24 -15.76
CA SER A 77 7.37 22.35 -15.33
C SER A 77 8.77 22.28 -15.93
N ASN A 78 9.32 23.43 -16.30
CA ASN A 78 10.74 23.58 -16.71
C ASN A 78 11.70 23.67 -15.51
N VAL A 79 11.20 23.48 -14.29
CA VAL A 79 12.01 23.54 -13.06
C VAL A 79 12.75 22.22 -12.91
N THR A 80 14.06 22.29 -12.75
CA THR A 80 14.91 21.13 -12.47
C THR A 80 15.47 21.26 -11.06
N HIS A 81 15.46 20.16 -10.29
CA HIS A 81 16.11 20.13 -8.98
C HIS A 81 17.63 19.93 -9.15
N HIS A 82 18.41 20.77 -8.48
CA HIS A 82 19.87 20.66 -8.43
C HIS A 82 20.30 20.33 -7.01
N ILE A 83 21.07 19.26 -6.85
CA ILE A 83 21.72 18.91 -5.58
C ILE A 83 23.14 19.46 -5.63
N THR A 84 23.46 20.40 -4.75
CA THR A 84 24.79 20.98 -4.66
C THR A 84 25.67 20.10 -3.77
N THR A 85 26.75 19.55 -4.33
CA THR A 85 27.74 18.75 -3.61
C THR A 85 29.09 19.46 -3.56
N THR A 86 29.77 19.45 -2.42
CA THR A 86 31.09 20.10 -2.25
C THR A 86 32.24 19.13 -2.49
N GLU A 87 32.03 17.84 -2.19
CA GLU A 87 33.05 16.80 -2.27
C GLU A 87 33.15 16.18 -3.68
N PRO A 88 34.29 15.56 -4.01
CA PRO A 88 34.43 14.76 -5.24
C PRO A 88 33.43 13.59 -5.31
N PRO A 89 33.09 13.10 -6.52
CA PRO A 89 32.25 11.92 -6.68
C PRO A 89 32.84 10.71 -5.96
N ALA A 90 32.00 10.01 -5.19
CA ALA A 90 32.38 8.77 -4.52
C ALA A 90 31.91 7.57 -5.35
N PHE A 91 32.82 6.63 -5.59
CA PHE A 91 32.51 5.36 -6.25
C PHE A 91 32.61 4.18 -5.27
N SER A 92 31.70 3.23 -5.44
CA SER A 92 31.73 1.93 -4.75
C SER A 92 31.48 0.83 -5.76
N LYS A 93 32.29 -0.22 -5.69
CA LYS A 93 32.10 -1.43 -6.49
C LYS A 93 30.75 -2.10 -6.19
N GLU A 94 30.11 -2.63 -7.23
CA GLU A 94 28.84 -3.34 -7.11
C GLU A 94 29.00 -4.62 -6.27
N ARG A 95 28.02 -4.89 -5.41
CA ARG A 95 27.98 -6.12 -4.61
C ARG A 95 27.28 -7.23 -5.38
N ARG A 96 27.78 -8.45 -5.25
CA ARG A 96 27.17 -9.63 -5.88
C ARG A 96 25.79 -9.91 -5.28
N LEU A 97 24.83 -10.20 -6.15
CA LEU A 97 23.50 -10.67 -5.78
C LEU A 97 23.37 -12.17 -6.06
N ALA A 98 22.55 -12.86 -5.26
CA ALA A 98 22.14 -14.23 -5.57
C ALA A 98 21.34 -14.26 -6.89
N PRO A 99 21.36 -15.38 -7.66
CA PRO A 99 20.75 -15.44 -8.98
C PRO A 99 19.28 -15.00 -9.03
N GLU A 100 18.47 -15.42 -8.05
CA GLU A 100 17.06 -15.04 -7.95
C GLU A 100 16.87 -13.53 -7.75
N LYS A 101 17.65 -12.93 -6.83
CA LYS A 101 17.61 -11.48 -6.56
C LYS A 101 18.11 -10.68 -7.76
N LEU A 102 19.12 -11.19 -8.47
CA LEU A 102 19.63 -10.57 -9.68
C LEU A 102 18.58 -10.54 -10.79
N MET A 103 17.83 -11.64 -10.96
CA MET A 103 16.75 -11.72 -11.94
C MET A 103 15.63 -10.71 -11.63
N LEU A 104 15.18 -10.65 -10.38
CA LEU A 104 14.16 -9.69 -9.95
C LEU A 104 14.63 -8.23 -10.13
N ALA A 105 15.87 -7.94 -9.73
CA ALA A 105 16.43 -6.59 -9.86
C ALA A 105 16.56 -6.16 -11.33
N LYS A 106 16.94 -7.07 -12.24
CA LYS A 106 16.98 -6.80 -13.68
C LYS A 106 15.60 -6.50 -14.25
N ASN A 107 14.60 -7.30 -13.91
CA ASN A 107 13.24 -7.09 -14.40
C ASN A 107 12.68 -5.73 -13.95
N GLU A 108 12.90 -5.35 -12.69
CA GLU A 108 12.51 -4.03 -12.19
C GLU A 108 13.29 -2.90 -12.85
N HIS A 109 14.60 -3.10 -13.10
CA HIS A 109 15.43 -2.12 -13.80
C HIS A 109 14.97 -1.88 -15.24
N ASP A 110 14.65 -2.94 -15.97
CA ASP A 110 14.15 -2.85 -17.34
C ASP A 110 12.76 -2.18 -17.37
N HIS A 111 11.87 -2.56 -16.45
CA HIS A 111 10.55 -1.94 -16.30
C HIS A 111 10.66 -0.43 -16.04
N THR A 112 11.44 -0.02 -15.04
CA THR A 112 11.62 1.41 -14.71
C THR A 112 12.34 2.19 -15.80
N THR A 113 13.16 1.53 -16.62
CA THR A 113 13.75 2.12 -17.84
C THR A 113 12.70 2.34 -18.92
N GLU A 114 11.79 1.38 -19.17
CA GLU A 114 10.66 1.53 -20.09
C GLU A 114 9.71 2.65 -19.67
N LEU A 115 9.53 2.84 -18.36
CA LEU A 115 8.75 3.95 -17.81
C LEU A 115 9.43 5.32 -17.95
N GLY A 116 10.71 5.35 -18.33
CA GLY A 116 11.49 6.58 -18.44
C GLY A 116 11.90 7.19 -17.09
N ILE A 117 11.81 6.43 -15.99
CA ILE A 117 12.26 6.86 -14.65
C ILE A 117 13.79 6.90 -14.60
N ILE A 118 14.41 5.84 -15.11
CA ILE A 118 15.86 5.67 -15.13
C ILE A 118 16.35 5.82 -16.57
N ARG A 119 17.54 6.40 -16.73
CA ARG A 119 18.27 6.47 -18.00
C ARG A 119 19.71 6.06 -17.78
N ARG A 120 20.37 5.57 -18.84
CA ARG A 120 21.82 5.34 -18.79
C ARG A 120 22.55 6.67 -18.63
N SER A 121 23.61 6.64 -17.83
CA SER A 121 24.51 7.76 -17.57
C SER A 121 25.95 7.26 -17.50
N ASN A 122 26.88 8.13 -17.88
CA ASN A 122 28.31 7.88 -17.73
C ASN A 122 28.81 8.73 -16.55
N SER A 123 28.65 8.21 -15.34
CA SER A 123 29.18 8.85 -14.13
C SER A 123 30.64 8.43 -13.91
N PRO A 124 31.47 9.29 -13.31
CA PRO A 124 32.85 8.93 -12.97
C PRO A 124 32.89 7.76 -11.98
N LEU A 125 33.80 6.82 -12.26
CA LEU A 125 34.24 5.76 -11.33
C LEU A 125 35.32 6.28 -10.38
#